data_AF-A0A931XZ52-F1
#
_entry.id   AF-A0A931XZ52-F1
#
_cell.length_a   1.000
_cell.length_b   1.000
_cell.length_c   1.000
_cell.angle_alpha   90.00
_cell.angle_beta   90.00
_cell.angle_gamma   90.00
#
_symmetry.space_group_name_H-M   'P 1'
#
loop_
_entity.id
_entity.type
_entity.pdbx_description
1 polymer ?
#
loop_
_entity_poly.entity_id
_entity_poly.type
_entity_poly.pdbx_seq_one_letter_code
_entity_poly.pdbx_strand_id
1 'polypeptide(L)'
;MSQEREENDDKTARPRGFAALTPEQRRALGSKGGRTAHQRGTANKFTSESASSAGRIPHERGTAFRWTSDQARAAARKGAARRSRSPDPSAA
;
A
#
# COMPACT_ATOMS: atom_id res chain seq x y z
N MET A 1 -27.22 4.08 -55.70
CA MET A 1 -25.87 3.74 -55.21
C MET A 1 -25.23 5.02 -54.67
N SER A 2 -24.59 4.90 -53.51
CA SER A 2 -23.56 5.78 -52.94
C SER A 2 -23.90 6.35 -51.55
N GLN A 3 -23.70 5.46 -50.56
CA GLN A 3 -23.00 5.71 -49.30
C GLN A 3 -23.51 6.86 -48.42
N GLU A 4 -24.44 6.51 -47.52
CA GLU A 4 -24.61 7.14 -46.22
C GLU A 4 -23.33 6.89 -45.40
N ARG A 5 -22.39 7.85 -45.41
CA ARG A 5 -21.19 7.79 -44.58
C ARG A 5 -21.53 8.30 -43.18
N GLU A 6 -21.38 7.38 -42.23
CA GLU A 6 -20.77 7.60 -40.91
C GLU A 6 -21.26 8.82 -40.14
N GLU A 7 -22.42 8.69 -39.50
CA GLU A 7 -22.76 9.53 -38.36
C GLU A 7 -23.30 8.62 -37.24
N ASN A 8 -22.71 8.74 -36.04
CA ASN A 8 -23.06 8.09 -34.76
C ASN A 8 -22.17 6.93 -34.23
N ASP A 9 -20.87 7.14 -34.00
CA ASP A 9 -20.12 6.34 -32.98
C ASP A 9 -19.32 7.20 -31.96
N ASP A 10 -19.36 8.53 -32.07
CA ASP A 10 -18.48 9.46 -31.31
C ASP A 10 -19.12 10.05 -30.03
N LYS A 11 -19.90 9.26 -29.27
CA LYS A 11 -20.49 9.74 -28.00
C LYS A 11 -20.17 8.92 -26.76
N THR A 12 -19.43 7.82 -26.88
CA THR A 12 -18.80 7.18 -25.72
C THR A 12 -17.47 6.58 -26.15
N ALA A 13 -16.35 7.20 -25.78
CA ALA A 13 -15.03 6.64 -26.05
C ALA A 13 -14.96 5.20 -25.50
N ARG A 14 -14.85 4.22 -26.41
CA ARG A 14 -14.75 2.80 -26.02
C ARG A 14 -13.54 2.63 -25.10
N PRO A 15 -13.67 1.94 -23.95
CA PRO A 15 -12.55 1.80 -23.02
C PRO A 15 -11.40 1.08 -23.71
N ARG A 16 -10.17 1.58 -23.53
CA ARG A 16 -8.94 1.03 -24.12
C ARG A 16 -7.90 0.76 -23.02
N GLY A 17 -6.93 -0.09 -23.32
CA GLY A 17 -5.85 -0.42 -22.38
C GLY A 17 -6.37 -1.01 -21.06
N PHE A 18 -5.83 -0.55 -19.93
CA PHE A 18 -6.26 -1.01 -18.60
C PHE A 18 -7.72 -0.72 -18.27
N ALA A 19 -8.33 0.29 -18.89
CA ALA A 19 -9.74 0.62 -18.68
C ALA A 19 -10.67 -0.39 -19.35
N ALA A 20 -10.20 -1.08 -20.40
CA ALA A 20 -10.95 -2.14 -21.10
C ALA A 20 -10.94 -3.48 -20.36
N LEU A 21 -10.02 -3.66 -19.41
CA LEU A 21 -9.83 -4.92 -18.70
C LEU A 21 -10.86 -5.12 -17.57
N THR A 22 -11.30 -6.35 -17.37
CA THR A 22 -12.11 -6.72 -16.20
C THR A 22 -11.29 -6.59 -14.91
N PRO A 23 -11.93 -6.46 -13.73
CA PRO A 23 -11.22 -6.44 -12.44
C PRO A 23 -10.30 -7.63 -12.22
N GLU A 24 -10.70 -8.82 -12.67
CA GLU A 24 -9.93 -10.07 -12.57
C GLU A 24 -8.68 -10.01 -13.45
N GLN A 25 -8.82 -9.52 -14.69
CA GLN A 25 -7.71 -9.36 -15.62
C GLN A 25 -6.68 -8.35 -15.08
N ARG A 26 -7.14 -7.23 -14.51
CA ARG A 26 -6.25 -6.25 -13.86
C ARG A 26 -5.50 -6.85 -12.67
N ARG A 27 -6.18 -7.60 -11.81
CA ARG A 27 -5.54 -8.31 -10.69
C ARG A 27 -4.52 -9.33 -11.17
N ALA A 28 -4.85 -10.11 -12.20
CA ALA A 28 -3.94 -11.09 -12.77
C ALA A 28 -2.67 -10.42 -13.34
N LEU A 29 -2.84 -9.32 -14.05
CA LEU A 29 -1.72 -8.55 -14.60
C LEU A 29 -0.84 -7.95 -13.50
N GLY A 30 -1.43 -7.34 -12.48
CA GLY A 30 -0.69 -6.82 -11.31
C GLY A 30 0.04 -7.94 -10.56
N SER A 31 -0.61 -9.08 -10.36
CA SER A 31 -0.01 -10.25 -9.69
C SER A 31 1.17 -10.80 -10.49
N LYS A 32 1.04 -10.92 -11.82
CA LYS A 32 2.12 -11.36 -12.71
C LYS A 32 3.28 -10.37 -12.70
N GLY A 33 2.98 -9.07 -12.75
CA GLY A 33 3.99 -8.00 -12.69
C GLY A 33 4.80 -8.06 -11.40
N GLY A 34 4.13 -8.15 -10.24
CA GLY A 34 4.79 -8.26 -8.93
C GLY A 34 5.68 -9.49 -8.81
N ARG A 35 5.17 -10.67 -9.20
CA ARG A 35 5.97 -11.91 -9.22
C ARG A 35 7.19 -11.79 -10.13
N THR A 36 7.01 -11.23 -11.31
CA THR A 36 8.09 -11.03 -12.29
C THR A 36 9.16 -10.09 -11.73
N ALA A 37 8.77 -9.00 -11.08
CA ALA A 37 9.72 -8.05 -10.47
C ALA A 37 10.55 -8.71 -9.35
N HIS A 38 9.93 -9.54 -8.51
CA HIS A 38 10.66 -10.32 -7.52
C HIS A 38 11.59 -11.35 -8.16
N GLN A 39 11.13 -12.10 -9.15
CA GLN A 39 11.94 -13.09 -9.88
C GLN A 39 13.14 -12.44 -10.59
N ARG A 40 12.94 -11.27 -11.21
CA ARG A 40 14.00 -10.51 -11.88
C ARG A 40 14.90 -9.75 -10.91
N GLY A 41 14.59 -9.74 -9.62
CA GLY A 41 15.36 -9.03 -8.60
C GLY A 41 15.24 -7.50 -8.66
N THR A 42 14.33 -6.96 -9.47
CA THR A 42 14.09 -5.52 -9.57
C THR A 42 13.16 -4.99 -8.47
N ALA A 43 12.39 -5.87 -7.83
CA ALA A 43 11.56 -5.51 -6.69
C ALA A 43 12.41 -5.16 -5.47
N ASN A 44 11.88 -4.23 -4.64
CA ASN A 44 12.50 -3.89 -3.37
C ASN A 44 12.57 -5.12 -2.44
N LYS A 45 13.67 -5.26 -1.71
CA LYS A 45 13.91 -6.35 -0.76
C LYS A 45 13.80 -5.80 0.66
N PHE A 46 12.81 -6.28 1.41
CA PHE A 46 12.66 -5.92 2.82
C PHE A 46 13.62 -6.76 3.68
N THR A 47 14.87 -6.32 3.76
CA THR A 47 15.89 -6.94 4.63
C THR A 47 15.92 -6.23 5.99
N SER A 48 16.38 -6.92 7.05
CA SER A 48 16.53 -6.32 8.38
C SER A 48 17.45 -5.10 8.38
N GLU A 49 18.50 -5.13 7.56
CA GLU A 49 19.39 -3.99 7.36
C GLU A 49 18.65 -2.79 6.80
N SER A 50 17.84 -2.98 5.74
CA SER A 50 17.05 -1.89 5.15
C SER A 50 16.07 -1.27 6.15
N ALA A 51 15.45 -2.09 7.01
CA ALA A 51 14.57 -1.63 8.07
C ALA A 51 15.32 -0.84 9.15
N SER A 52 16.50 -1.32 9.56
CA SER A 52 17.36 -0.63 10.52
C SER A 52 17.80 0.73 9.99
N SER A 53 18.29 0.78 8.75
CA SER A 53 18.70 2.01 8.08
C SER A 53 17.52 2.98 7.92
N ALA A 54 16.35 2.50 7.49
CA ALA A 54 15.15 3.33 7.39
C ALA A 54 14.71 3.93 8.74
N GLY A 55 14.89 3.19 9.85
CA GLY A 55 14.65 3.70 11.19
C GLY A 55 15.70 4.72 11.64
N ARG A 56 16.98 4.50 11.31
CA ARG A 56 18.12 5.35 11.71
C ARG A 56 18.16 6.69 10.98
N ILE A 57 17.95 6.69 9.66
CA ILE A 57 18.03 7.87 8.80
C ILE A 57 17.28 9.11 9.34
N PRO A 58 16.00 9.04 9.75
CA PRO A 58 15.30 10.21 10.26
C PRO A 58 15.88 10.71 11.60
N HIS A 59 16.43 9.82 12.43
CA HIS A 59 17.09 10.22 13.68
C HIS A 59 18.42 10.93 13.40
N GLU A 60 19.23 10.44 12.46
CA GLU A 60 20.47 11.08 12.04
C GLU A 60 20.23 12.44 11.36
N ARG A 61 19.17 12.52 10.53
CA ARG A 61 18.79 13.76 9.84
C ARG A 61 18.07 14.76 10.73
N GLY A 62 17.77 14.42 11.99
CA GLY A 62 17.00 15.26 12.91
C GLY A 62 15.54 15.47 12.49
N THR A 63 15.03 14.69 11.54
CA THR A 63 13.63 14.75 11.06
C THR A 63 12.71 13.78 11.80
N ALA A 64 13.26 12.88 12.61
CA ALA A 64 12.50 11.97 13.43
C ALA A 64 11.63 12.72 14.45
N PHE A 65 10.45 12.17 14.72
CA PHE A 65 9.57 12.70 15.75
C PHE A 65 10.22 12.56 17.14
N ARG A 66 10.35 13.70 17.85
CA ARG A 66 10.90 13.74 19.20
C ARG A 66 9.77 13.78 20.22
N TRP A 67 9.72 12.76 21.07
CA TRP A 67 8.79 12.71 22.18
C TRP A 67 9.23 13.64 23.31
N THR A 68 8.29 14.41 23.86
CA THR A 68 8.46 15.00 25.21
C THR A 68 8.12 13.98 26.28
N SER A 69 8.62 14.18 27.51
CA SER A 69 8.36 13.30 28.64
C SER A 69 6.85 13.11 28.91
N ASP A 70 6.07 14.18 28.78
CA ASP A 70 4.61 14.13 29.00
C ASP A 70 3.89 13.36 27.89
N GLN A 71 4.29 13.57 26.64
CA GLN A 71 3.74 12.83 25.50
C GLN A 71 4.06 11.33 25.61
N ALA A 72 5.30 10.98 26.00
CA ALA A 72 5.71 9.60 26.20
C ALA A 72 4.90 8.93 27.33
N ARG A 73 4.69 9.64 28.45
CA ARG A 73 3.87 9.15 29.57
C ARG A 73 2.40 8.97 29.18
N ALA A 74 1.83 9.91 28.43
CA ALA A 74 0.47 9.80 27.93
C ALA A 74 0.30 8.59 27.00
N ALA A 75 1.25 8.36 26.09
CA ALA A 75 1.27 7.19 25.22
C ALA A 75 1.39 5.89 26.01
N ALA A 76 2.26 5.85 27.04
CA ALA A 76 2.43 4.70 27.92
C ALA A 76 1.14 4.35 28.69
N ARG A 77 0.45 5.36 29.26
CA ARG A 77 -0.85 5.19 29.92
C ARG A 77 -1.91 4.65 28.96
N LYS A 78 -2.00 5.21 27.75
CA LYS A 78 -2.91 4.75 26.70
C LYS A 78 -2.63 3.30 26.28
N GLY A 79 -1.35 2.92 26.17
CA GLY A 79 -0.93 1.56 25.89
C GLY A 79 -1.27 0.58 27.02
N ALA A 80 -1.07 0.99 28.28
CA ALA A 80 -1.40 0.19 29.45
C ALA A 80 -2.92 -0.06 29.58
N ALA A 81 -3.74 0.97 29.36
CA ALA A 81 -5.19 0.86 29.40
C ALA A 81 -5.77 -0.08 28.31
N ARG A 82 -5.07 -0.26 27.18
CA ARG A 82 -5.45 -1.24 26.15
C ARG A 82 -5.17 -2.67 26.59
N ARG A 83 -4.04 -2.90 27.27
CA ARG A 83 -3.69 -4.24 27.80
C ARG A 83 -4.63 -4.67 28.92
N SER A 84 -5.02 -3.76 29.81
CA SER A 84 -5.97 -4.05 30.88
C SER A 84 -7.42 -4.29 30.40
N ARG A 85 -7.72 -4.02 29.11
CA ARG A 85 -9.05 -4.24 28.50
C ARG A 85 -9.08 -5.47 27.58
N SER A 86 -7.98 -6.20 27.47
CA SER A 86 -7.97 -7.47 26.74
C SER A 86 -8.53 -8.53 27.70
N PRO A 87 -9.72 -9.11 27.46
CA PRO A 87 -10.21 -10.21 28.27
C PRO A 87 -9.23 -11.40 28.13
N ASP A 88 -8.95 -12.05 29.24
CA ASP A 88 -8.11 -13.24 29.28
C ASP A 88 -8.72 -14.33 28.36
N PRO A 89 -8.01 -14.78 27.30
CA PRO A 89 -8.51 -15.84 26.43
C PRO A 89 -8.60 -17.20 27.13
N SER A 90 -8.11 -17.33 28.37
CA SER A 90 -8.24 -18.53 29.21
C SER A 90 -9.52 -18.57 30.07
N ALA A 91 -10.36 -17.53 30.02
CA ALA A 91 -11.57 -17.41 30.85
C ALA A 91 -12.89 -17.73 30.09
N ALA A 92 -12.82 -18.46 28.97
CA ALA A 92 -13.96 -18.91 28.17
C ALA A 92 -14.09 -20.43 28.16
#